data_AF-U4QJ92-F1
#
_entry.id   AF-U4QJ92-F1
#
_cell.length_a   1.000
_cell.length_b   1.000
_cell.length_c   1.000
_cell.angle_alpha   90.00
_cell.angle_beta   90.00
_cell.angle_gamma   90.00
#
_symmetry.space_group_name_H-M   'P 1'
#
loop_
_entity.id
_entity.type
_entity.pdbx_description
1 polymer ?
#
loop_
_entity_poly.entity_id
_entity_poly.type
_entity_poly.pdbx_seq_one_letter_code
_entity_poly.pdbx_strand_id
1 'polypeptide(L)' 'MSDITWIQAFHLLMQVFVDTVTDKLFLTSEQLDQLMETFMAALPKELKKRLQLCA' A
#
# COMPACT_ATOMS: atom_id res chain seq x y z
N MET A 1 -16.65 -12.25 -14.38
CA MET A 1 -15.83 -12.42 -13.17
C MET A 1 -14.47 -11.84 -13.50
N SER A 2 -14.25 -10.55 -13.25
CA SER A 2 -13.03 -9.89 -13.72
C SER A 2 -11.85 -10.41 -12.91
N ASP A 3 -10.90 -11.06 -13.59
CA ASP A 3 -9.64 -11.51 -12.99
C ASP A 3 -8.82 -10.27 -12.60
N ILE A 4 -9.03 -9.82 -11.37
CA ILE A 4 -8.24 -8.73 -10.78
C ILE A 4 -6.78 -9.19 -10.78
N THR A 5 -5.91 -8.39 -11.38
CA THR A 5 -4.48 -8.70 -11.39
C THR A 5 -3.93 -8.61 -9.97
N TRP A 6 -2.90 -9.37 -9.64
CA TRP A 6 -2.30 -9.38 -8.29
C TRP A 6 -1.90 -7.97 -7.81
N ILE A 7 -1.47 -7.09 -8.73
CA ILE A 7 -1.15 -5.68 -8.44
C ILE A 7 -2.41 -4.88 -8.08
N GLN A 8 -3.52 -5.09 -8.78
CA GLN A 8 -4.79 -4.44 -8.48
C GLN A 8 -5.34 -4.89 -7.12
N ALA A 9 -5.22 -6.19 -6.81
CA ALA A 9 -5.59 -6.71 -5.49
C ALA A 9 -4.70 -6.12 -4.38
N PHE A 10 -3.40 -5.97 -4.65
CA PHE A 10 -2.48 -5.32 -3.73
C PHE A 10 -2.79 -3.83 -3.53
N HIS A 11 -3.10 -3.10 -4.60
CA HIS A 11 -3.54 -1.70 -4.51
C HIS A 11 -4.84 -1.56 -3.71
N LEU A 12 -5.83 -2.40 -3.95
CA LEU A 12 -7.08 -2.40 -3.18
C LEU A 12 -6.84 -2.66 -1.69
N LEU A 13 -5.98 -3.62 -1.35
CA LEU A 13 -5.59 -3.88 0.04
C LEU A 13 -4.90 -2.68 0.68
N MET A 14 -3.98 -2.04 -0.04
CA MET A 14 -3.26 -0.87 0.44
C MET A 14 -4.19 0.33 0.63
N GLN A 15 -5.13 0.53 -0.30
CA GLN A 15 -6.12 1.60 -0.22
C GLN A 15 -7.06 1.41 0.98
N VAL A 16 -7.59 0.20 1.18
CA VAL A 16 -8.45 -0.09 2.35
C VAL A 16 -7.67 0.06 3.65
N PHE A 17 -6.40 -0.34 3.68
CA PHE A 17 -5.54 -0.15 4.85
C PHE A 17 -5.35 1.34 5.18
N VAL A 18 -5.01 2.15 4.18
CA VAL A 18 -4.85 3.60 4.28
C VAL A 18 -6.14 4.28 4.73
N ASP A 19 -7.27 3.95 4.12
CA ASP A 19 -8.58 4.52 4.47
C ASP A 19 -8.96 4.16 5.92
N THR A 20 -8.74 2.90 6.32
CA THR A 20 -9.04 2.45 7.69
C THR A 20 -8.13 3.13 8.71
N VAL A 21 -6.84 3.29 8.40
CA VAL A 21 -5.88 3.96 9.28
C VAL A 21 -6.20 5.44 9.40
N THR A 22 -6.54 6.11 8.29
CA THR A 22 -6.90 7.54 8.28
C THR A 22 -8.17 7.79 9.09
N ASP A 23 -9.20 6.95 8.90
CA ASP A 23 -10.47 7.03 9.62
C ASP A 23 -10.32 6.78 11.13
N LYS A 24 -9.48 5.80 11.52
CA LYS A 24 -9.34 5.41 12.94
C LYS A 24 -8.29 6.17 13.72
N LEU A 25 -7.23 6.65 13.08
CA LEU A 25 -6.08 7.25 13.77
C LEU A 25 -6.04 8.78 13.65
N PHE A 26 -7.03 9.42 13.00
CA PHE A 26 -7.06 10.87 12.74
C PHE A 26 -5.71 11.39 12.23
N LEU A 27 -5.02 10.60 11.42
CA LEU A 27 -3.71 10.95 10.91
C LEU A 27 -3.87 12.12 9.95
N THR A 28 -2.93 13.06 10.04
CA THR A 28 -2.77 14.08 9.00
C THR A 28 -2.24 13.43 7.72
N SER A 29 -2.46 14.06 6.57
CA SER A 29 -1.93 13.59 5.28
C SER A 29 -0.42 13.34 5.34
N GLU A 30 0.32 14.18 6.06
CA GLU A 30 1.77 14.09 6.22
C GLU A 30 2.19 12.83 7.02
N GLN A 31 1.46 12.49 8.08
CA GLN A 31 1.69 11.25 8.83
C GLN A 31 1.32 10.01 8.02
N LEU A 32 0.29 10.12 7.18
CA LEU A 32 -0.13 9.05 6.29
C LEU A 32 0.93 8.79 5.20
N ASP A 33 1.45 9.84 4.58
CA ASP A 33 2.53 9.76 3.61
C ASP A 33 3.78 9.15 4.24
N GLN A 34 4.16 9.58 5.45
CA GLN A 34 5.30 9.01 6.17
C GLN A 34 5.10 7.54 6.54
N LEU A 35 3.89 7.14 6.91
CA LEU A 35 3.53 5.75 7.17
C LEU A 35 3.62 4.91 5.89
N MET A 36 3.12 5.43 4.77
CA MET A 36 3.20 4.79 3.45
C MET A 36 4.65 4.62 2.99
N GLU A 37 5.48 5.65 3.12
CA GLU A 37 6.90 5.60 2.78
C GLU A 37 7.65 4.60 3.67
N THR A 38 7.41 4.63 4.98
CA THR A 38 8.03 3.70 5.93
C THR A 38 7.59 2.25 5.64
N PHE A 39 6.32 2.05 5.33
CA PHE A 39 5.79 0.75 4.94
C PHE A 39 6.45 0.24 3.65
N MET A 40 6.49 1.06 2.60
CA MET A 40 7.18 0.74 1.35
C MET A 40 8.66 0.47 1.58
N ALA A 41 9.34 1.24 2.44
CA ALA A 41 10.73 1.03 2.81
C ALA A 41 10.95 -0.29 3.58
N ALA A 42 10.02 -0.67 4.44
CA ALA A 42 10.05 -1.91 5.21
C ALA A 42 9.69 -3.16 4.38
N LEU A 43 9.11 -3.00 3.19
CA LEU A 43 8.80 -4.14 2.33
C LEU A 43 10.08 -4.96 2.02
N PRO A 44 10.00 -6.30 2.11
CA PRO A 44 11.12 -7.16 1.76
C PRO A 44 11.60 -6.92 0.34
N LYS A 45 12.92 -7.01 0.11
CA LYS A 45 13.53 -6.79 -1.22
C LYS A 45 12.90 -7.66 -2.32
N GLU A 46 12.50 -8.88 -1.98
CA GLU A 46 11.83 -9.80 -2.91
C GLU A 46 10.44 -9.29 -3.31
N LEU A 47 9.69 -8.72 -2.36
CA LEU A 47 8.39 -8.11 -2.62
C LEU A 47 8.55 -6.84 -3.46
N LYS A 48 9.53 -5.99 -3.13
CA LYS A 48 9.86 -4.78 -3.90
C LYS A 48 10.22 -5.12 -5.35
N LYS A 49 11.01 -6.17 -5.59
CA LYS A 49 11.33 -6.63 -6.95
C LYS A 49 10.07 -7.04 -7.71
N ARG A 50 9.17 -7.79 -7.08
CA ARG A 50 7.91 -8.21 -7.70
C ARG A 50 6.96 -7.05 -7.97
N LEU A 51 6.97 -6.02 -7.12
CA LEU A 51 6.19 -4.80 -7.32
C LEU A 51 6.80 -3.89 -8.40
N GLN A 52 8.14 -3.77 -8.45
CA GLN A 52 8.87 -2.99 -9.47
C GLN A 52 8.86 -3.64 -10.86
N LEU A 53 8.80 -4.97 -10.94
CA LEU A 53 8.67 -5.70 -12.21
C LEU A 53 7.31 -5.51 -12.89
N CYS A 54 6.37 -4.83 -12.24
CA CYS A 54 5.02 -4.60 -12.70
C CYS A 54 4.71 -3.13 -13.02
N ALA A 55 5.72 -2.26 -13.00
CA ALA A 55 5.64 -0.85 -13.39
C ALA A 55 6.05 -0.65 -14.86
#